data_AF-A0A7S0VPS3-F1
#
_entry.id   AF-A0A7S0VPS3-F1
#
_cell.length_a   1.000
_cell.length_b   1.000
_cell.length_c   1.000
_cell.angle_alpha   90.00
_cell.angle_beta   90.00
_cell.angle_gamma   90.00
#
_symmetry.space_group_name_H-M   'P 1'
#
loop_
_entity.id
_entity.type
_entity.pdbx_description
1 polymer ?
#
loop_
_entity_poly.entity_id
_entity_poly.type
_entity_poly.pdbx_seq_one_letter_code
_entity_poly.pdbx_strand_id
1 'polypeptide(L)'
;VISMFIYIFYIDVFKIIIPWLSYSVPGILNIFILCITTLFALFCYTQLVLGDPGSVPHDYQPDYESARRIFEVKKKSGELRYCQKCRCYKPPRSHHCRACQRCILKMDHHCPWTNNCVGHANYHIFFVFLIYMTAALVHSVALISSHLVHLWSRSPIAFSSPSSSSPSSSS
;
A
#
# COMPACT_ATOMS: atom_id res chain seq x y z
N VAL A 1 9.11 -2.67 6.72
CA VAL A 1 8.53 -1.87 5.62
C VAL A 1 9.58 -0.99 4.95
N ILE A 2 10.17 0.01 5.62
CA ILE A 2 11.20 0.89 5.03
C ILE A 2 12.37 0.10 4.41
N SER A 3 12.87 -0.92 5.09
CA SER A 3 13.91 -1.81 4.55
C SER A 3 13.50 -2.51 3.25
N MET A 4 12.23 -2.90 3.11
CA MET A 4 11.72 -3.53 1.89
C MET A 4 11.70 -2.53 0.72
N PHE A 5 11.28 -1.28 0.96
CA PHE A 5 11.36 -0.23 -0.04
C PHE A 5 12.79 0.01 -0.51
N ILE A 6 13.72 0.16 0.43
CA ILE A 6 15.14 0.37 0.12
C ILE A 6 15.69 -0.81 -0.69
N TYR A 7 15.36 -2.03 -0.30
CA TYR A 7 15.81 -3.23 -0.99
C TYR A 7 15.25 -3.33 -2.41
N ILE A 8 13.93 -3.14 -2.61
CA ILE A 8 13.31 -3.18 -3.95
C ILE A 8 13.90 -2.09 -4.84
N PHE A 9 13.99 -0.86 -4.32
CA PHE A 9 14.62 0.26 -5.03
C PHE A 9 16.06 -0.04 -5.43
N TYR A 10 16.84 -0.65 -4.53
CA TYR A 10 18.21 -1.07 -4.83
C TYR A 10 18.27 -2.10 -5.97
N ILE A 11 17.39 -3.11 -5.95
CA ILE A 11 17.33 -4.13 -7.00
C ILE A 11 16.95 -3.49 -8.35
N ASP A 12 15.88 -2.70 -8.39
CA ASP A 12 15.42 -2.07 -9.62
C ASP A 12 16.50 -1.17 -10.23
N VAL A 13 17.16 -0.33 -9.43
CA VAL A 13 18.17 0.60 -9.94
C VAL A 13 19.49 -0.10 -10.28
N PHE A 14 20.09 -0.82 -9.33
CA PHE A 14 21.47 -1.28 -9.47
C PHE A 14 21.60 -2.67 -10.10
N LYS A 15 20.55 -3.49 -10.05
CA LYS A 15 20.58 -4.85 -10.63
C LYS A 15 19.83 -4.95 -11.95
N ILE A 16 18.92 -4.02 -12.24
CA ILE A 16 18.10 -4.06 -13.46
C ILE A 16 18.39 -2.86 -14.35
N ILE A 17 18.04 -1.64 -13.93
CA ILE A 17 18.09 -0.46 -14.80
C ILE A 17 19.52 -0.11 -15.21
N ILE A 18 20.46 0.03 -14.27
CA ILE A 18 21.85 0.42 -14.61
C ILE A 18 22.52 -0.63 -15.50
N PRO A 19 22.47 -1.94 -15.20
CA PRO A 19 23.10 -2.94 -16.07
C PRO A 19 22.43 -3.11 -17.44
N TRP A 20 21.11 -2.95 -17.53
CA TRP A 20 20.35 -3.22 -18.76
C TRP A 20 20.19 -1.99 -19.65
N LEU A 21 19.81 -0.87 -19.06
CA LEU A 21 19.46 0.37 -19.77
C LEU A 21 20.54 1.45 -19.64
N SER A 22 21.51 1.29 -18.73
CA SER A 22 22.57 2.27 -18.48
C SER A 22 21.99 3.68 -18.21
N TYR A 23 22.74 4.74 -18.51
CA TYR A 23 22.28 6.13 -18.44
C TYR A 23 21.57 6.59 -19.73
N SER A 24 20.90 5.67 -20.43
CA SER A 24 20.05 6.04 -21.58
C SER A 24 18.80 6.81 -21.14
N VAL A 25 18.13 7.48 -22.08
CA VAL A 25 16.87 8.19 -21.79
C VAL A 25 15.83 7.27 -21.13
N PRO A 26 15.55 6.03 -21.62
CA PRO A 26 14.68 5.09 -20.92
C PRO A 26 15.16 4.76 -19.50
N GLY A 27 16.47 4.56 -19.29
CA GLY A 27 17.01 4.29 -17.96
C GLY A 27 16.75 5.44 -16.98
N ILE A 28 17.04 6.68 -17.39
CA ILE A 28 16.82 7.88 -16.58
C ILE A 28 15.33 8.08 -16.27
N LEU A 29 14.44 7.88 -17.25
CA LEU A 29 13.00 8.02 -17.05
C LEU A 29 12.46 7.00 -16.05
N ASN A 30 12.87 5.73 -16.14
CA ASN A 30 12.45 4.69 -15.18
C ASN A 30 12.97 5.02 -13.76
N ILE A 31 14.22 5.46 -13.61
CA ILE A 31 14.76 5.90 -12.31
C ILE A 31 13.94 7.06 -11.76
N PHE A 32 13.61 8.06 -12.58
CA PHE A 32 12.84 9.22 -12.16
C PHE A 32 11.43 8.85 -11.68
N ILE A 33 10.72 7.99 -12.44
CA ILE A 33 9.39 7.48 -12.09
C ILE A 33 9.45 6.69 -10.78
N LEU A 34 10.42 5.79 -10.64
CA LEU A 34 10.62 4.99 -9.43
C LEU A 34 10.94 5.87 -8.21
N CYS A 35 11.79 6.88 -8.37
CA CYS A 35 12.09 7.85 -7.33
C CYS A 35 10.84 8.59 -6.87
N ILE A 36 10.08 9.18 -7.79
CA ILE A 36 8.87 9.94 -7.42
C ILE A 36 7.86 9.05 -6.70
N THR A 37 7.52 7.91 -7.30
CA THR A 37 6.51 7.00 -6.73
C THR A 37 6.93 6.47 -5.36
N THR A 38 8.21 6.10 -5.19
CA THR A 38 8.76 5.64 -3.91
C THR A 38 8.80 6.74 -2.86
N LEU A 39 9.22 7.96 -3.22
CA LEU A 39 9.28 9.09 -2.29
C LEU A 39 7.88 9.50 -1.80
N PHE A 40 6.89 9.57 -2.69
CA PHE A 40 5.51 9.83 -2.29
C PHE A 40 4.93 8.71 -1.43
N ALA A 41 5.16 7.44 -1.77
CA ALA A 41 4.73 6.32 -0.95
C ALA A 41 5.35 6.36 0.45
N LEU A 42 6.66 6.66 0.56
CA LEU A 42 7.35 6.81 1.85
C LEU A 42 6.82 8.00 2.64
N PHE A 43 6.53 9.13 1.99
CA PHE A 43 5.93 10.30 2.64
C PHE A 43 4.53 10.01 3.20
N CYS A 44 3.69 9.29 2.45
CA CYS A 44 2.39 8.88 2.98
C CYS A 44 2.56 7.85 4.11
N TYR A 45 3.51 6.91 3.99
CA TYR A 45 3.80 5.93 5.02
C TYR A 45 4.24 6.58 6.34
N THR A 46 5.12 7.60 6.31
CA THR A 46 5.54 8.30 7.53
C THR A 46 4.36 9.01 8.19
N GLN A 47 3.49 9.65 7.41
CA GLN A 47 2.27 10.25 7.95
C GLN A 47 1.31 9.20 8.55
N LEU A 48 1.23 7.99 8.00
CA LEU A 48 0.41 6.92 8.56
C LEU A 48 0.95 6.35 9.86
N VAL A 49 2.29 6.25 9.99
CA VAL A 49 2.94 5.74 11.20
C VAL A 49 2.87 6.77 12.33
N LEU A 50 3.13 8.05 12.01
CA LEU A 50 3.28 9.10 13.02
C LEU A 50 1.98 9.88 13.29
N GLY A 51 1.05 9.91 12.33
CA GLY A 51 -0.17 10.71 12.42
C GLY A 51 -1.24 10.10 13.33
N ASP A 52 -2.08 10.95 13.93
CA ASP A 52 -3.23 10.46 14.68
C ASP A 52 -4.33 9.94 13.72
N PRO A 53 -4.77 8.67 13.81
CA PRO A 53 -5.97 8.15 13.13
C PRO A 53 -7.29 8.84 13.46
N GLY A 54 -7.31 9.69 14.49
CA GLY A 54 -8.49 10.41 14.95
C GLY A 54 -9.00 9.83 16.26
N SER A 55 -8.38 10.25 17.36
CA SER A 55 -8.85 9.95 18.71
C SER A 55 -10.26 10.48 18.96
N VAL A 56 -11.07 9.76 19.73
CA VAL A 56 -12.28 10.34 20.31
C VAL A 56 -11.88 11.31 21.43
N PRO A 57 -12.33 12.59 21.41
CA PRO A 57 -12.11 13.52 22.51
C PRO A 57 -12.67 12.99 23.84
N HIS A 58 -11.96 13.21 24.94
CA HIS A 58 -12.35 12.68 26.26
C HIS A 58 -13.65 13.28 26.79
N ASP A 59 -13.96 14.49 26.40
CA ASP A 59 -15.15 15.28 26.73
C ASP A 59 -16.30 15.07 25.76
N TYR A 60 -16.19 14.11 24.83
CA TYR A 60 -17.27 13.82 23.89
C TYR A 60 -18.56 13.44 24.62
N GLN A 61 -19.56 14.32 24.51
CA GLN A 61 -20.93 14.04 24.91
C GLN A 61 -21.80 13.83 23.67
N PRO A 62 -22.62 12.77 23.65
CA PRO A 62 -23.55 12.57 22.56
C PRO A 62 -24.65 13.63 22.67
N ASP A 63 -24.87 14.40 21.60
CA ASP A 63 -26.13 15.12 21.43
C ASP A 63 -27.26 14.09 21.36
N TYR A 64 -28.08 14.03 22.41
CA TYR A 64 -29.06 12.98 22.60
C TYR A 64 -30.10 12.96 21.47
N GLU A 65 -30.48 14.13 20.95
CA GLU A 65 -31.52 14.26 19.93
C GLU A 65 -31.01 13.77 18.57
N SER A 66 -29.82 14.23 18.18
CA SER A 66 -29.15 13.80 16.95
C SER A 66 -28.70 12.35 17.01
N ALA A 67 -28.19 11.90 18.16
CA ALA A 67 -27.79 10.53 18.38
C ALA A 67 -29.00 9.59 18.29
N ARG A 68 -30.13 9.89 18.94
CA ARG A 68 -31.35 9.07 18.83
C ARG A 68 -31.78 8.92 17.38
N ARG A 69 -31.87 10.01 16.61
CA ARG A 69 -32.21 9.93 15.17
C ARG A 69 -31.27 9.01 14.39
N ILE A 70 -29.95 9.16 14.57
CA ILE A 70 -28.96 8.32 13.87
C ILE A 70 -29.03 6.85 14.30
N PHE A 71 -29.27 6.59 15.60
CA PHE A 71 -29.34 5.24 16.14
C PHE A 71 -30.66 4.56 15.77
N GLU A 72 -31.80 5.25 15.82
CA GLU A 72 -33.11 4.77 15.35
C GLU A 72 -33.03 4.32 13.88
N VAL A 73 -32.31 5.07 13.03
CA VAL A 73 -32.10 4.71 11.61
C VAL A 73 -31.20 3.47 11.44
N LYS A 74 -30.22 3.22 12.33
CA LYS A 74 -29.19 2.19 12.13
C LYS A 74 -29.37 0.92 12.98
N LYS A 75 -30.11 0.98 14.09
CA LYS A 75 -30.41 -0.15 15.00
C LYS A 75 -31.77 0.04 15.66
N LYS A 76 -32.58 -1.01 15.71
CA LYS A 76 -33.86 -1.05 16.45
C LYS A 76 -33.74 -0.74 17.96
N SER A 77 -32.55 -0.79 18.56
CA SER A 77 -32.37 -0.63 20.01
C SER A 77 -32.13 0.80 20.50
N GLY A 78 -31.81 1.78 19.63
CA GLY A 78 -31.70 3.20 20.00
C GLY A 78 -30.62 3.59 21.04
N GLU A 79 -29.90 2.64 21.64
CA GLU A 79 -29.00 2.91 22.77
C GLU A 79 -27.66 3.55 22.39
N LEU A 80 -27.28 4.56 23.17
CA LEU A 80 -25.97 5.18 23.16
C LEU A 80 -24.88 4.15 23.52
N ARG A 81 -23.85 4.05 22.69
CA ARG A 81 -22.74 3.11 22.93
C ARG A 81 -21.72 3.74 23.87
N TYR A 82 -21.33 3.04 24.92
CA TYR A 82 -20.29 3.47 25.87
C TYR A 82 -19.03 2.60 25.78
N CYS A 83 -17.87 3.19 26.06
CA CYS A 83 -16.60 2.48 26.18
C CYS A 83 -16.19 2.36 27.64
N GLN A 84 -16.31 1.18 28.23
CA GLN A 84 -15.90 0.96 29.63
C GLN A 84 -14.40 1.19 29.86
N LYS A 85 -13.55 0.83 28.87
CA LYS A 85 -12.09 0.98 28.98
C LYS A 85 -11.63 2.43 28.93
N CYS A 86 -12.24 3.24 28.05
CA CYS A 86 -11.89 4.66 27.90
C CYS A 86 -12.77 5.58 28.76
N ARG A 87 -13.78 5.04 29.44
CA ARG A 87 -14.77 5.76 30.25
C ARG A 87 -15.44 6.94 29.52
N CYS A 88 -15.77 6.75 28.24
CA CYS A 88 -16.41 7.77 27.41
C CYS A 88 -17.51 7.16 26.52
N TYR A 89 -18.47 8.00 26.12
CA TYR A 89 -19.42 7.63 25.08
C TYR A 89 -18.71 7.49 23.73
N LYS A 90 -19.18 6.56 22.91
CA LYS A 90 -18.63 6.27 21.59
C LYS A 90 -19.43 7.03 20.53
N PRO A 91 -18.83 7.99 19.81
CA PRO A 91 -19.44 8.56 18.62
C PRO A 91 -19.90 7.50 17.62
N PRO A 92 -20.86 7.80 16.74
CA PRO A 92 -21.25 6.90 15.67
C PRO A 92 -20.03 6.40 14.87
N ARG A 93 -20.00 5.09 14.56
CA ARG A 93 -18.89 4.42 13.84
C ARG A 93 -17.52 4.45 14.54
N SER A 94 -17.40 4.93 15.77
CA SER A 94 -16.15 4.77 16.54
C SER A 94 -16.05 3.36 17.14
N HIS A 95 -14.82 2.89 17.30
CA HIS A 95 -14.50 1.58 17.90
C HIS A 95 -13.26 1.70 18.79
N HIS A 96 -13.20 0.90 19.85
CA HIS A 96 -12.03 0.83 20.73
C HIS A 96 -11.02 -0.14 20.12
N CYS A 97 -9.84 0.36 19.79
CA CYS A 97 -8.73 -0.46 19.35
C CYS A 97 -7.96 -0.97 20.57
N ARG A 98 -7.83 -2.30 20.69
CA ARG A 98 -7.06 -2.92 21.78
C ARG A 98 -5.56 -2.67 21.63
N ALA A 99 -5.03 -2.65 20.40
CA ALA A 99 -3.60 -2.38 20.19
C ALA A 99 -3.24 -0.94 20.54
N CYS A 100 -4.04 0.05 20.10
CA CYS A 100 -3.81 1.46 20.41
C CYS A 100 -4.34 1.90 21.78
N GLN A 101 -5.06 1.04 22.52
CA GLN A 101 -5.67 1.29 23.83
C GLN A 101 -6.57 2.54 23.89
N ARG A 102 -7.20 2.92 22.77
CA ARG A 102 -8.06 4.10 22.68
C ARG A 102 -9.19 3.93 21.68
N CYS A 103 -10.24 4.76 21.82
CA CYS A 103 -11.31 4.83 20.85
C CYS A 103 -10.88 5.64 19.63
N ILE A 104 -11.10 5.08 18.44
CA ILE A 104 -10.77 5.68 17.14
C ILE A 104 -12.06 6.05 16.42
N LEU A 105 -12.14 7.29 15.93
CA LEU A 105 -13.24 7.81 15.12
C LEU A 105 -13.28 7.14 13.75
N LYS A 106 -14.47 6.71 13.32
CA LYS A 106 -14.69 5.96 12.05
C LYS A 106 -13.59 4.91 11.81
N MET A 107 -13.26 4.15 12.86
CA MET A 107 -12.21 3.14 12.80
C MET A 107 -12.51 2.15 11.68
N ASP A 108 -11.53 1.97 10.80
CA ASP A 108 -11.57 0.93 9.79
C ASP A 108 -10.88 -0.33 10.35
N HIS A 109 -9.57 -0.26 10.57
CA HIS A 109 -8.80 -1.35 11.16
C HIS A 109 -7.55 -0.85 11.90
N HIS A 110 -6.92 -1.73 12.68
CA HIS A 110 -5.56 -1.54 13.15
C HIS A 110 -4.61 -2.20 12.16
N CYS A 111 -3.68 -1.44 11.58
CA CYS A 111 -2.78 -1.92 10.57
C CYS A 111 -1.43 -2.30 11.21
N PRO A 112 -1.04 -3.59 11.22
CA PRO A 112 0.25 -4.01 11.77
C PRO A 112 1.44 -3.42 10.99
N TRP A 113 1.26 -3.13 9.70
CA TRP A 113 2.31 -2.60 8.83
C TRP A 113 2.71 -1.16 9.15
N THR A 114 1.77 -0.36 9.64
CA THR A 114 2.02 1.01 10.09
C THR A 114 2.12 1.11 11.62
N ASN A 115 1.89 0.00 12.32
CA ASN A 115 1.74 -0.06 13.78
C ASN A 115 0.77 1.01 14.32
N ASN A 116 -0.27 1.33 13.54
CA ASN A 116 -1.21 2.40 13.83
C ASN A 116 -2.61 2.04 13.32
N CYS A 117 -3.64 2.69 13.85
CA CYS A 117 -4.97 2.55 13.27
C CYS A 117 -5.10 3.31 11.95
N VAL A 118 -6.02 2.84 11.12
CA VAL A 118 -6.61 3.59 10.03
C VAL A 118 -8.00 4.02 10.49
N GLY A 119 -8.22 5.32 10.55
CA GLY A 119 -9.43 5.94 11.07
C GLY A 119 -9.78 7.22 10.34
N HIS A 120 -10.68 8.00 10.90
CA HIS A 120 -11.25 9.17 10.24
C HIS A 120 -10.20 10.15 9.69
N ALA A 121 -9.15 10.43 10.47
CA ALA A 121 -8.20 11.50 10.16
C ALA A 121 -7.14 11.08 9.13
N ASN A 122 -6.80 9.79 9.02
CA ASN A 122 -5.74 9.30 8.15
C ASN A 122 -6.21 8.33 7.05
N TYR A 123 -7.52 8.05 6.94
CA TYR A 123 -8.07 7.14 5.91
C TYR A 123 -7.70 7.57 4.48
N HIS A 124 -7.76 8.86 4.18
CA HIS A 124 -7.41 9.38 2.85
C HIS A 124 -5.92 9.18 2.54
N ILE A 125 -5.05 9.40 3.53
CA ILE A 125 -3.60 9.15 3.42
C ILE A 125 -3.34 7.66 3.18
N PHE A 126 -4.07 6.78 3.86
CA PHE A 126 -3.96 5.33 3.68
C PHE A 126 -4.32 4.93 2.26
N PHE A 127 -5.39 5.49 1.71
CA PHE A 127 -5.81 5.23 0.34
C PHE A 127 -4.78 5.73 -0.69
N VAL A 128 -4.27 6.95 -0.53
CA VAL A 128 -3.22 7.51 -1.41
C VAL A 128 -1.92 6.70 -1.32
N PHE A 129 -1.53 6.27 -0.12
CA PHE A 129 -0.40 5.37 0.08
C PHE A 129 -0.55 4.08 -0.73
N LEU A 130 -1.73 3.44 -0.69
CA LEU A 130 -2.00 2.22 -1.46
C LEU A 130 -1.86 2.46 -2.97
N ILE A 131 -2.30 3.61 -3.48
CA ILE A 131 -2.17 3.95 -4.91
C ILE A 131 -0.69 4.04 -5.31
N TYR A 132 0.11 4.85 -4.60
CA TYR A 132 1.54 5.01 -4.94
C TYR A 132 2.33 3.72 -4.73
N MET A 133 2.02 2.96 -3.68
CA MET A 133 2.61 1.64 -3.47
C MET A 133 2.32 0.67 -4.60
N THR A 134 1.06 0.61 -5.03
CA THR A 134 0.65 -0.29 -6.11
C THR A 134 1.28 0.15 -7.43
N ALA A 135 1.34 1.45 -7.71
CA ALA A 135 2.01 1.99 -8.89
C ALA A 135 3.51 1.64 -8.93
N ALA A 136 4.23 1.84 -7.81
CA ALA A 136 5.64 1.47 -7.71
C ALA A 136 5.85 -0.04 -7.88
N LEU A 137 4.99 -0.87 -7.27
CA LEU A 137 5.04 -2.32 -7.42
C LEU A 137 4.81 -2.78 -8.86
N VAL A 138 3.75 -2.28 -9.51
CA VAL A 138 3.45 -2.61 -10.90
C VAL A 138 4.60 -2.20 -11.82
N HIS A 139 5.19 -1.03 -11.58
CA HIS A 139 6.36 -0.56 -12.33
C HIS A 139 7.57 -1.49 -12.15
N SER A 140 7.92 -1.85 -10.92
CA SER A 140 9.01 -2.78 -10.62
C SER A 140 8.77 -4.16 -11.27
N VAL A 141 7.56 -4.72 -11.14
CA VAL A 141 7.20 -5.99 -11.78
C VAL A 141 7.31 -5.92 -13.30
N ALA A 142 6.89 -4.81 -13.93
CA ALA A 142 7.01 -4.63 -15.37
C ALA A 142 8.48 -4.56 -15.82
N LEU A 143 9.33 -3.86 -15.06
CA LEU A 143 10.77 -3.79 -15.32
C LEU A 143 11.43 -5.16 -15.19
N ILE A 144 11.16 -5.87 -14.10
CA ILE A 144 11.67 -7.24 -13.87
C ILE A 144 11.22 -8.16 -15.00
N SER A 145 9.93 -8.18 -15.34
CA SER A 145 9.38 -9.04 -16.38
C SER A 145 10.03 -8.74 -17.74
N SER A 146 10.17 -7.47 -18.09
CA SER A 146 10.77 -7.06 -19.36
C SER A 146 12.26 -7.43 -19.43
N HIS A 147 12.99 -7.28 -18.32
CA HIS A 147 14.38 -7.71 -18.22
C HIS A 147 14.52 -9.23 -18.35
N LEU A 148 13.64 -10.00 -17.69
CA LEU A 148 13.62 -11.47 -17.82
C LEU A 148 13.35 -11.92 -19.26
N VAL A 149 12.40 -11.30 -19.94
CA VAL A 149 12.12 -11.57 -21.37
C VAL A 149 13.33 -11.26 -22.24
N HIS A 150 14.03 -10.15 -21.98
CA HIS A 150 15.26 -9.78 -22.70
C HIS A 150 16.42 -10.76 -22.45
N LEU A 151 16.57 -11.25 -21.23
CA LEU A 151 17.59 -12.26 -20.92
C LEU A 151 17.24 -13.61 -21.57
N TRP A 152 15.97 -14.00 -21.56
CA TRP A 152 15.51 -15.24 -22.18
C TRP A 152 15.71 -15.23 -23.69
N SER A 153 15.39 -14.13 -24.37
CA SER A 153 15.58 -14.00 -25.82
C SER A 153 17.05 -14.02 -26.25
N ARG A 154 17.98 -13.69 -25.35
CA ARG A 154 19.44 -13.79 -25.55
C ARG A 154 20.04 -15.11 -25.11
N SER A 155 19.26 -15.99 -24.49
CA SER A 155 19.77 -17.28 -24.02
C SER A 155 20.04 -18.23 -25.22
N PRO A 156 21.15 -18.98 -25.23
CA PRO A 156 21.48 -19.93 -26.32
C PRO A 156 20.41 -21.02 -26.52
N ILE A 157 19.62 -21.29 -25.48
CA ILE A 157 18.55 -22.27 -25.47
C ILE A 157 17.37 -21.83 -26.36
N ALA A 158 17.09 -20.53 -26.44
CA ALA A 158 16.02 -20.01 -27.31
C ALA A 158 16.34 -20.13 -28.81
N PHE A 159 17.63 -20.22 -29.18
CA PHE A 159 18.08 -20.33 -30.57
C PHE A 159 18.22 -21.80 -31.05
N SER A 160 18.10 -22.77 -30.14
CA SER A 160 18.17 -24.21 -30.45
C SER A 160 16.78 -24.84 -30.61
N SER A 161 15.91 -24.19 -31.38
CA SER A 161 14.77 -24.87 -32.01
C SER A 161 15.32 -25.96 -32.95
N PRO A 162 14.75 -27.18 -32.98
CA PRO A 162 15.32 -28.26 -33.77
C PRO A 162 15.27 -27.89 -35.24
N SER A 163 16.44 -27.81 -35.88
CA SER A 163 16.55 -27.76 -37.33
C SER A 163 15.82 -28.97 -37.90
N SER A 164 14.85 -28.69 -38.78
CA SER A 164 14.19 -29.69 -39.60
C SER A 164 15.23 -30.57 -40.27
N SER A 165 15.18 -31.86 -39.97
CA SER A 165 15.91 -32.91 -40.68
C SER A 165 15.49 -32.91 -42.15
N SER A 166 16.33 -32.36 -43.03
CA SER A 166 16.25 -32.63 -44.46
C SER A 166 16.77 -34.05 -44.72
N PRO A 167 16.01 -34.96 -45.34
CA PRO A 167 16.55 -36.25 -45.75
C PRO A 167 17.46 -36.03 -46.96
N SER A 168 18.72 -36.43 -46.82
CA SER A 168 19.67 -36.55 -47.92
C SER A 168 19.19 -37.62 -48.91
N SER A 169 18.74 -37.20 -50.09
CA SER A 169 18.53 -38.09 -51.24
C SER A 169 19.89 -38.40 -51.88
N SER A 170 20.36 -39.63 -51.70
CA SER A 170 21.47 -40.21 -52.45
C SER A 170 20.96 -40.78 -53.78
N SER A 171 21.53 -40.31 -54.89
CA SER A 171 21.52 -40.97 -56.20
C SER A 171 22.73 -40.53 -57.00
#